data_AF-A0A2K4G4Q6-F1
#
_entry.id   AF-A0A2K4G4Q6-F1
#
_cell.length_a   1.000
_cell.length_b   1.000
_cell.length_c   1.000
_cell.angle_alpha   90.00
_cell.angle_beta   90.00
_cell.angle_gamma   90.00
#
_symmetry.space_group_name_H-M   'P 1'
#
loop_
_entity.id
_entity.type
_entity.pdbx_description
1 polymer ?
#
loop_
_entity_poly.entity_id
_entity_poly.type
_entity_poly.pdbx_seq_one_letter_code
_entity_poly.pdbx_strand_id
1 'polypeptide(L)' 'MSVYEWARQELRNSLVSAQEAGFEPGLSLRALLSAVVQQSKTVRNAEDLADELQFLAENLDDGEDYSFMRP' A
#
# COMPACT_ATOMS: atom_id res chain seq x y z
N MET A 1 -15.14 11.15 -2.27
CA MET A 1 -13.90 10.39 -2.11
C MET A 1 -14.26 8.94 -1.85
N SER A 2 -13.84 8.02 -2.72
CA SER A 2 -14.02 6.59 -2.51
C SER A 2 -13.04 6.08 -1.45
N VAL A 3 -13.32 4.90 -0.89
CA VAL A 3 -12.41 4.25 0.07
C VAL A 3 -11.01 4.02 -0.53
N TYR A 4 -10.92 3.76 -1.83
CA TYR A 4 -9.65 3.58 -2.54
C TYR A 4 -8.86 4.89 -2.68
N GLU A 5 -9.54 6.00 -2.97
CA GLU A 5 -8.90 7.31 -3.05
C GLU A 5 -8.36 7.76 -1.68
N TRP A 6 -9.14 7.54 -0.61
CA TRP A 6 -8.69 7.79 0.75
C TRP A 6 -7.47 6.95 1.11
N ALA A 7 -7.49 5.64 0.85
CA ALA A 7 -6.38 4.73 1.15
C ALA A 7 -5.10 5.12 0.39
N ARG A 8 -5.22 5.52 -0.90
CA ARG A 8 -4.09 6.04 -1.68
C ARG A 8 -3.51 7.32 -1.04
N GLN A 9 -4.35 8.22 -0.52
CA GLN A 9 -3.87 9.42 0.16
C GLN A 9 -3.12 9.11 1.46
N GLU A 10 -3.65 8.23 2.31
CA GLU A 10 -2.98 7.83 3.55
C GLU A 10 -1.63 7.15 3.29
N LEU A 11 -1.56 6.30 2.25
CA LEU A 11 -0.31 5.68 1.82
C LEU A 11 0.74 6.73 1.42
N ARG A 12 0.35 7.72 0.60
CA ARG A 12 1.24 8.81 0.20
C ARG A 12 1.77 9.60 1.39
N ASN A 13 0.89 9.98 2.31
CA ASN A 13 1.26 10.71 3.53
C ASN A 13 2.26 9.90 4.37
N SER A 14 2.02 8.59 4.50
CA SER A 14 2.89 7.68 5.24
C SER A 14 4.27 7.57 4.59
N LEU A 15 4.35 7.54 3.25
CA LEU A 15 5.62 7.50 2.53
C LEU A 15 6.41 8.81 2.66
N VAL A 16 5.73 9.96 2.62
CA VAL A 16 6.37 11.26 2.90
C VAL A 16 6.96 11.27 4.31
N SER A 17 6.18 10.89 5.32
CA SER A 17 6.66 10.84 6.71
C SER A 17 7.83 9.85 6.90
N ALA A 18 7.78 8.69 6.23
CA ALA A 18 8.86 7.72 6.28
C ALA A 18 10.14 8.24 5.61
N GLN A 19 10.00 8.97 4.50
CA GLN A 19 11.13 9.61 3.81
C GLN A 19 11.76 10.70 4.68
N GLU A 20 10.96 11.54 5.34
CA GLU A 20 11.43 12.54 6.30
C GLU A 20 12.18 11.91 7.49
N ALA A 21 11.80 10.70 7.88
CA ALA A 21 12.49 9.89 8.88
C ALA A 21 13.74 9.16 8.35
N GLY A 22 14.05 9.25 7.05
CA GLY A 22 15.22 8.64 6.42
C GLY A 22 15.04 7.19 5.99
N PHE A 23 13.80 6.69 5.88
CA PHE A 23 13.54 5.33 5.41
C PHE A 23 13.40 5.27 3.89
N GLU A 24 14.04 4.26 3.29
CA GLU A 24 13.96 4.01 1.85
C GLU A 24 12.53 3.65 1.39
N PRO A 25 12.04 4.18 0.25
CA PRO A 25 10.66 3.98 -0.19
C PRO A 25 10.23 2.50 -0.29
N GLY A 26 11.08 1.64 -0.84
CA GLY A 26 10.79 0.21 -0.96
C GLY A 26 10.70 -0.52 0.38
N LEU A 27 11.50 -0.09 1.37
CA LEU A 27 11.44 -0.62 2.73
C LEU A 27 10.15 -0.18 3.42
N SER A 28 9.80 1.10 3.27
CA SER A 28 8.58 1.69 3.83
C SER A 28 7.31 1.01 3.29
N LEU A 29 7.23 0.78 1.98
CA LEU A 29 6.12 0.04 1.35
C LEU A 29 5.99 -1.38 1.91
N ARG A 30 7.10 -2.11 2.06
CA ARG A 30 7.10 -3.46 2.62
C ARG A 30 6.63 -3.48 4.08
N ALA A 31 7.06 -2.50 4.88
CA ALA A 31 6.65 -2.38 6.27
C ALA A 31 5.15 -2.07 6.39
N LEU A 32 4.65 -1.15 5.57
CA LEU A 32 3.22 -0.80 5.53
C LEU A 32 2.35 -1.98 5.11
N LEU A 33 2.74 -2.72 4.06
CA LEU A 33 2.04 -3.94 3.64
C LEU A 33 2.00 -4.98 4.77
N SER A 34 3.11 -5.16 5.49
CA SER A 34 3.19 -6.08 6.62
C SER A 34 2.23 -5.69 7.75
N ALA A 35 2.11 -4.40 8.04
CA ALA A 35 1.17 -3.88 9.04
C ALA A 35 -0.29 -4.10 8.62
N VAL A 36 -0.61 -3.88 7.33
CA VAL A 36 -1.94 -4.15 6.78
C VAL A 36 -2.30 -5.63 6.90
N VAL A 37 -1.42 -6.54 6.44
CA VAL A 37 -1.64 -7.99 6.52
C VAL A 37 -1.86 -8.44 7.97
N GLN A 38 -1.06 -7.92 8.90
CA GLN A 38 -1.20 -8.21 10.33
C GLN A 38 -2.55 -7.75 10.91
N GLN A 39 -3.11 -6.63 10.43
CA GLN A 39 -4.42 -6.15 10.85
C GLN A 39 -5.56 -6.93 10.18
N SER A 40 -5.40 -7.29 8.90
CA SER A 40 -6.42 -8.02 8.12
C SER A 40 -6.79 -9.37 8.73
N LYS A 41 -5.88 -10.04 9.44
CA LYS A 41 -6.17 -11.32 10.14
C LYS A 41 -7.34 -11.22 11.15
N THR A 42 -7.72 -10.01 11.56
CA THR A 42 -8.84 -9.79 12.50
C THR A 42 -10.21 -9.83 11.82
N VAL A 43 -10.24 -9.68 10.49
CA VAL A 43 -11.45 -9.56 9.68
C VAL A 43 -11.52 -10.57 8.54
N ARG A 44 -10.42 -11.31 8.29
CA ARG A 44 -10.29 -12.27 7.19
C ARG A 44 -9.36 -13.42 7.60
N ASN A 45 -9.61 -14.62 7.06
CA ASN A 45 -8.69 -15.74 7.23
C ASN A 45 -7.45 -15.58 6.32
N ALA A 46 -6.45 -16.43 6.51
CA ALA A 46 -5.18 -16.31 5.78
C ALA A 46 -5.29 -16.68 4.29
N GLU A 47 -6.16 -17.61 3.93
CA GLU A 47 -6.34 -18.09 2.55
C GLU A 47 -7.01 -17.01 1.69
N ASP A 48 -8.15 -16.48 2.14
CA ASP A 48 -8.86 -15.40 1.45
C ASP A 48 -7.99 -14.13 1.31
N LEU A 49 -7.13 -13.85 2.29
CA LEU A 49 -6.20 -12.72 2.23
C LEU A 49 -5.09 -12.97 1.20
N ALA A 50 -4.57 -14.20 1.11
CA ALA A 50 -3.57 -14.55 0.12
C ALA A 50 -4.14 -14.45 -1.30
N ASP A 51 -5.36 -14.96 -1.52
CA ASP A 51 -6.05 -14.90 -2.81
C ASP A 51 -6.33 -13.45 -3.23
N GLU A 52 -6.77 -12.60 -2.31
CA GLU A 52 -6.97 -11.18 -2.59
C GLU A 52 -5.65 -10.47 -2.95
N LEU A 53 -4.57 -10.73 -2.20
CA LEU A 53 -3.26 -10.14 -2.50
C LEU A 53 -2.73 -10.59 -3.87
N GLN A 54 -2.94 -11.87 -4.21
CA GLN A 54 -2.62 -12.41 -5.53
C GLN A 54 -3.43 -11.72 -6.62
N PHE A 55 -4.75 -11.61 -6.42
CA PHE A 55 -5.63 -10.90 -7.35
C PHE A 55 -5.19 -9.44 -7.55
N LEU A 56 -4.88 -8.71 -6.47
CA LEU A 56 -4.41 -7.33 -6.56
C LEU A 56 -3.08 -7.23 -7.31
N ALA A 57 -2.15 -8.16 -7.08
CA ALA A 57 -0.85 -8.20 -7.76
C ALA A 57 -1.00 -8.49 -9.27
N GLU A 58 -1.91 -9.39 -9.65
CA GLU A 58 -2.21 -9.72 -11.05
C GLU A 58 -2.94 -8.60 -11.79
N ASN A 59 -3.64 -7.73 -11.06
CA ASN A 59 -4.41 -6.60 -11.58
C ASN A 59 -3.75 -5.25 -11.27
N LEU A 60 -2.43 -5.22 -11.04
CA LEU A 60 -1.66 -3.98 -11.03
C LEU A 60 -1.72 -3.37 -12.43
N ASP A 61 -2.61 -2.40 -12.61
CA ASP A 61 -2.68 -1.62 -13.83
C ASP A 61 -1.52 -0.60 -13.83
N ASP A 62 -0.64 -0.69 -14.83
CA ASP A 62 0.45 0.26 -15.05
C ASP A 62 -0.06 1.66 -15.49
N GLY A 63 -1.38 1.83 -15.62
CA GLY A 63 -2.05 3.00 -16.20
C GLY A 63 -2.28 4.23 -15.31
N GLU A 64 -1.82 4.29 -14.06
CA GLU A 64 -2.08 5.44 -13.18
C GLU A 64 -0.80 6.09 -12.61
N ASP A 65 -0.20 6.92 -13.46
CA ASP A 65 0.40 8.22 -13.14
C ASP A 65 1.31 8.29 -11.89
N TYR A 66 2.58 7.93 -12.08
CA TYR A 66 3.71 8.28 -11.21
C TYR A 66 4.00 9.79 -11.21
N SER A 67 2.98 10.62 -10.98
CA SER A 67 3.12 12.05 -10.72
C SER A 67 3.75 12.37 -9.35
N PHE A 68 4.11 11.34 -8.56
CA PHE A 68 4.84 11.49 -7.29
C PHE A 68 6.34 11.78 -7.43
N MET A 69 6.89 11.72 -8.65
CA MET A 69 8.28 12.10 -8.95
C MET A 69 8.36 13.17 -10.03
N ARG A 70 7.73 14.33 -9.81
CA ARG A 70 8.17 15.55 -10.50
C ARG A 70 8.78 16.51 -9.46
N PRO A 71 10.03 16.97 -9.66
CA PRO A 71 10.68 17.94 -8.79
C PRO A 71 9.98 19.30 -8.81
#